data_AF-A0A0H2R4T8-F1
#
_entry.id   AF-A0A0H2R4T8-F1
#
_cell.length_a   1.000
_cell.length_b   1.000
_cell.length_c   1.000
_cell.angle_alpha   90.00
_cell.angle_beta   90.00
_cell.angle_gamma   90.00
#
_symmetry.space_group_name_H-M   'P 1'
#
loop_
_entity.id
_entity.type
_entity.pdbx_description
1 polymer ?
#
loop_
_entity_poly.entity_id
_entity_poly.type
_entity_poly.pdbx_seq_one_letter_code
_entity_poly.pdbx_strand_id
1 'polypeptide(L)'
;MDDYDDVRQLIQHALHRQIEDMMYQMLKDLCDPRCEDDPTDDMPGSWNGNAETWPVLQTLQTIAGEAFYWLCWMVAVIVALPWICTSLAKETKDIAKSHYQEWRHPRVHSNILDLPDDILSEIAEFTILTGALDGDPLAPLPLSHVCRRFRSIVIGTSKFWTTITTDLGLKLNKKILKRSKKQHLNVFCECLGLSLDLFDHVRFNSARWKSFKLVVGRDSRTPNIPILRKLPSLDLANLESICLVYAEPTHSGYKVIDNNVHRYGKLRAPKLTHLELVNVVPQPFARKPCFTLTKLTLSFISSWQYMSDDGLDHSWNFMRLLRFLDNTKTLEEFNLTLRVHELEFAVPPPTALPHITRFSLRIEDTASHIIDPFLRALLLPNLRALSFALLFSREGGEEEEHGNDGDDIFALDPWTRETCAVNLYLGSLFLPEEHFSHLTELELDVQIDSDLRYIKDNFRIPFHRTPKLERLHVKTNRNVFAPKPHQLESIPEGGIPLKELKLTKCESMKNLTWLRSLSECMNQRTFEKIIVDGDLLCSRGTVESLEKFFPLEKIDYRESELKMDLDLLDDEVRRTTDI
;
A
#
# COMPACT_ATOMS: atom_id res chain seq x y z
N MET A 1 -2.43 -43.22 -10.69
CA MET A 1 -2.48 -41.89 -11.34
C MET A 1 -3.13 -41.95 -12.72
N ASP A 2 -3.42 -43.15 -13.26
CA ASP A 2 -4.04 -43.32 -14.60
C ASP A 2 -5.58 -43.29 -14.65
N ASP A 3 -6.29 -43.40 -13.51
CA ASP A 3 -7.77 -43.37 -13.48
C ASP A 3 -8.39 -41.98 -13.73
N TYR A 4 -7.61 -40.90 -13.62
CA TYR A 4 -8.14 -39.53 -13.71
C TYR A 4 -8.42 -39.11 -15.15
N ASP A 5 -7.57 -39.53 -16.10
CA ASP A 5 -7.74 -39.17 -17.52
C ASP A 5 -8.86 -39.97 -18.19
N ASP A 6 -9.10 -41.22 -17.77
CA ASP A 6 -10.20 -42.04 -18.27
C ASP A 6 -11.57 -41.49 -17.82
N VAL A 7 -11.68 -41.06 -16.56
CA VAL A 7 -12.89 -40.41 -16.04
C VAL A 7 -13.12 -39.06 -16.72
N ARG A 8 -12.06 -38.29 -16.97
CA ARG A 8 -12.13 -37.01 -17.70
C ARG A 8 -12.63 -37.19 -19.13
N GLN A 9 -12.12 -38.18 -19.86
CA GLN A 9 -12.57 -38.48 -21.22
C GLN A 9 -14.02 -38.99 -21.26
N LEU A 10 -14.42 -39.83 -20.29
CA LEU A 10 -15.79 -40.32 -20.19
C LEU A 10 -16.80 -39.19 -19.95
N ILE A 11 -16.46 -38.23 -19.09
CA ILE A 11 -17.29 -37.05 -18.79
C ILE A 11 -17.36 -36.13 -20.01
N GLN A 12 -16.24 -35.87 -20.68
CA GLN A 12 -16.23 -35.06 -21.91
C GLN A 12 -17.09 -35.67 -23.00
N HIS A 13 -17.03 -36.99 -23.18
CA HIS A 13 -17.81 -37.70 -24.20
C HIS A 13 -19.31 -37.77 -23.87
N ALA A 14 -19.66 -37.84 -22.58
CA ALA A 14 -21.06 -37.81 -22.13
C ALA A 14 -21.69 -36.42 -22.31
N LEU A 15 -20.95 -35.35 -21.95
CA LEU A 15 -21.38 -33.97 -22.14
C LEU A 15 -21.55 -33.60 -23.62
N HIS A 16 -20.62 -34.05 -24.48
CA HIS A 16 -20.70 -33.76 -25.91
C HIS A 16 -21.99 -34.34 -26.53
N ARG A 17 -22.31 -35.61 -26.24
CA ARG A 17 -23.56 -36.24 -26.71
C ARG A 17 -24.81 -35.54 -26.22
N GLN A 18 -24.83 -35.13 -24.95
CA GLN A 18 -26.01 -34.49 -24.37
C GLN A 18 -26.27 -33.10 -25.00
N ILE A 19 -25.20 -32.39 -25.37
CA ILE A 19 -25.28 -31.12 -26.09
C ILE A 19 -25.77 -31.34 -27.53
N GLU A 20 -25.27 -32.35 -28.24
CA GLU A 20 -25.72 -32.69 -29.60
C GLU A 20 -27.22 -33.05 -29.63
N ASP A 21 -27.70 -33.88 -28.71
CA ASP A 21 -29.11 -34.27 -28.63
C ASP A 21 -30.02 -33.07 -28.32
N MET A 22 -29.57 -32.15 -27.46
CA MET A 22 -30.32 -30.95 -27.09
C MET A 22 -30.38 -29.94 -28.25
N MET A 23 -29.28 -29.78 -29.01
CA MET A 23 -29.24 -28.96 -30.22
C MET A 23 -30.13 -29.54 -31.34
N TYR A 24 -30.10 -30.86 -31.52
CA TYR A 24 -30.95 -31.54 -32.51
C TYR A 24 -32.43 -31.35 -32.19
N GLN A 25 -32.80 -31.42 -30.90
CA GLN A 25 -34.18 -31.25 -30.47
C GLN A 25 -34.65 -29.79 -30.57
N MET A 26 -33.82 -28.82 -30.23
CA MET A 26 -34.13 -27.39 -30.46
C MET A 26 -34.30 -27.05 -31.94
N LEU A 27 -33.45 -27.58 -32.82
CA LEU A 27 -33.56 -27.37 -34.27
C LEU A 27 -34.83 -28.03 -34.83
N LYS A 28 -35.23 -29.18 -34.29
CA LYS A 28 -36.47 -29.86 -34.64
C LYS A 28 -37.70 -29.05 -34.22
N ASP A 29 -37.67 -28.43 -33.06
CA ASP A 29 -38.76 -27.61 -32.53
C ASP A 29 -38.86 -26.24 -33.25
N LEU A 30 -37.73 -25.70 -33.72
CA LEU A 30 -37.68 -24.49 -34.55
C LEU A 30 -38.12 -24.72 -36.01
N CYS A 31 -38.18 -25.97 -36.46
CA CYS A 31 -38.49 -26.34 -37.85
C CYS A 31 -39.85 -27.05 -38.02
N ASP A 32 -40.71 -27.18 -37.00
CA ASP A 32 -42.06 -27.74 -37.15
C ASP A 32 -43.04 -26.66 -37.65
N PRO A 33 -43.49 -26.70 -38.92
CA PRO A 33 -44.38 -25.69 -39.47
C PRO A 33 -45.82 -26.14 -39.23
N ARG A 34 -46.35 -25.85 -38.05
CA ARG A 34 -47.79 -25.97 -37.77
C ARG A 34 -48.32 -24.73 -37.07
N CYS A 35 -48.61 -23.73 -37.89
CA CYS A 35 -49.68 -22.77 -37.64
C CYS A 35 -50.25 -22.36 -39.00
N GLU A 36 -51.17 -23.18 -39.51
CA GLU A 36 -52.25 -22.72 -40.39
C GLU A 36 -53.27 -22.02 -39.50
N ASP A 37 -53.56 -20.75 -39.76
CA ASP A 37 -54.93 -20.21 -39.82
C ASP A 37 -54.91 -18.80 -40.41
N ASP A 38 -55.89 -18.57 -41.27
CA ASP A 38 -55.97 -17.65 -42.41
C ASP A 38 -56.60 -16.26 -42.01
N PRO A 39 -57.05 -15.38 -42.92
CA PRO A 39 -56.46 -14.07 -43.20
C PRO A 39 -57.43 -12.90 -42.91
N THR A 40 -56.97 -11.64 -42.96
CA THR A 40 -57.59 -10.53 -43.74
C THR A 40 -56.99 -9.16 -43.43
N ASP A 41 -56.72 -8.47 -44.55
CA ASP A 41 -56.82 -7.03 -44.83
C ASP A 41 -55.79 -5.98 -44.33
N ASP A 42 -55.39 -5.21 -45.36
CA ASP A 42 -54.81 -3.86 -45.44
C ASP A 42 -53.28 -3.63 -45.29
N MET A 43 -52.63 -3.67 -46.47
CA MET A 43 -51.45 -2.94 -47.03
C MET A 43 -50.92 -1.69 -46.29
N PRO A 44 -49.71 -1.12 -46.63
CA PRO A 44 -48.71 -1.47 -47.66
C PRO A 44 -47.22 -1.40 -47.20
N GLY A 45 -46.31 -1.97 -47.98
CA GLY A 45 -44.89 -1.55 -47.93
C GLY A 45 -43.90 -2.65 -48.31
N SER A 46 -43.53 -2.72 -49.58
CA SER A 46 -42.45 -3.56 -50.08
C SER A 46 -41.14 -3.28 -49.35
N TRP A 47 -40.72 -4.19 -48.47
CA TRP A 47 -39.36 -4.26 -47.95
C TRP A 47 -38.46 -4.83 -49.04
N ASN A 48 -37.73 -3.96 -49.74
CA ASN A 48 -36.60 -4.37 -50.56
C ASN A 48 -35.49 -4.84 -49.61
N GLY A 49 -35.13 -6.12 -49.72
CA GLY A 49 -34.01 -6.71 -48.99
C GLY A 49 -32.70 -6.06 -49.42
N ASN A 50 -32.22 -5.10 -48.62
CA ASN A 50 -30.85 -4.60 -48.69
C ASN A 50 -29.92 -5.62 -48.03
N ALA A 51 -28.82 -5.94 -48.71
CA ALA A 51 -27.74 -6.81 -48.27
C ALA A 51 -26.93 -6.30 -47.07
N GLU A 52 -27.46 -5.35 -46.30
CA GLU A 52 -26.82 -4.70 -45.15
C GLU A 52 -27.29 -5.26 -43.79
N THR A 53 -28.29 -6.14 -43.75
CA THR A 53 -28.75 -6.80 -42.50
C THR A 53 -27.97 -8.07 -42.15
N TRP A 54 -27.19 -8.62 -43.10
CA TRP A 54 -26.43 -9.85 -42.90
C TRP A 54 -25.26 -9.72 -41.89
N PRO A 55 -24.49 -8.61 -41.85
CA PRO A 55 -23.45 -8.42 -40.85
C PRO A 55 -24.01 -8.33 -39.43
N VAL A 56 -25.18 -7.69 -39.24
CA VAL A 56 -25.82 -7.54 -37.92
C VAL A 56 -26.28 -8.89 -37.38
N LEU A 57 -26.83 -9.75 -38.23
CA LEU A 57 -27.22 -11.11 -37.85
C LEU A 57 -26.00 -11.99 -37.52
N GLN A 58 -24.88 -11.87 -38.24
CA GLN A 58 -23.63 -12.58 -37.88
C GLN A 58 -23.05 -12.10 -36.54
N THR A 59 -23.09 -10.80 -36.26
CA THR A 59 -22.63 -10.26 -34.98
C THR A 59 -23.52 -10.75 -33.83
N LEU A 60 -24.84 -10.73 -34.00
CA LEU A 60 -25.78 -11.25 -33.00
C LEU A 60 -25.62 -12.77 -32.77
N GLN A 61 -25.30 -13.52 -33.82
CA GLN A 61 -25.05 -14.97 -33.73
C GLN A 61 -23.72 -15.29 -33.02
N THR A 62 -22.71 -14.43 -33.19
CA THR A 62 -21.42 -14.55 -32.50
C THR A 62 -21.57 -14.19 -31.02
N ILE A 63 -22.27 -13.09 -30.72
CA ILE A 63 -22.58 -12.68 -29.34
C ILE A 63 -23.42 -13.74 -28.63
N ALA A 64 -24.42 -14.32 -29.31
CA ALA A 64 -25.23 -15.40 -28.73
C ALA A 64 -24.41 -16.68 -28.48
N GLY A 65 -23.45 -16.99 -29.36
CA GLY A 65 -22.53 -18.12 -29.18
C GLY A 65 -21.58 -17.94 -27.99
N GLU A 66 -21.01 -16.74 -27.83
CA GLU A 66 -20.15 -16.41 -26.69
C GLU A 66 -20.94 -16.36 -25.38
N ALA A 67 -22.12 -15.71 -25.38
CA ALA A 67 -23.00 -15.68 -24.21
C ALA A 67 -23.43 -17.09 -23.78
N PHE A 68 -23.68 -17.98 -24.74
CA PHE A 68 -24.00 -19.38 -24.46
C PHE A 68 -22.81 -20.16 -23.91
N TYR A 69 -21.60 -19.94 -24.45
CA TYR A 69 -20.37 -20.53 -23.91
C TYR A 69 -20.13 -20.12 -22.46
N TRP A 70 -20.29 -18.83 -22.14
CA TRP A 70 -20.21 -18.32 -20.77
C TRP A 70 -21.29 -18.91 -19.86
N LEU A 71 -22.52 -19.06 -20.35
CA LEU A 71 -23.61 -19.67 -19.59
C LEU A 71 -23.30 -21.15 -19.27
N CYS A 72 -22.81 -21.91 -20.25
CA CYS A 72 -22.40 -23.30 -20.05
C CYS A 72 -21.21 -23.42 -19.09
N TRP A 73 -20.25 -22.50 -19.15
CA TRP A 73 -19.12 -22.46 -18.21
C TRP A 73 -19.59 -22.13 -16.78
N MET A 74 -20.47 -21.14 -16.60
CA MET A 74 -21.05 -20.82 -15.30
C MET A 74 -21.85 -22.00 -14.72
N VAL A 75 -22.65 -22.69 -15.53
CA VAL A 75 -23.40 -23.87 -15.07
C VAL A 75 -22.45 -25.01 -14.67
N ALA A 76 -21.37 -25.24 -15.43
CA ALA A 76 -20.36 -26.25 -15.07
C ALA A 76 -19.65 -25.91 -13.75
N VAL A 77 -19.33 -24.63 -13.52
CA VAL A 77 -18.73 -24.13 -12.28
C VAL A 77 -19.70 -24.31 -11.11
N ILE A 78 -20.97 -23.91 -11.25
CA ILE A 78 -22.00 -24.05 -10.21
C ILE A 78 -22.24 -25.52 -9.83
N VAL A 79 -22.18 -26.44 -10.79
CA VAL A 79 -22.37 -27.88 -10.55
C VAL A 79 -21.11 -28.52 -9.92
N ALA A 80 -19.92 -28.04 -10.26
CA ALA A 80 -18.66 -28.56 -9.70
C ALA A 80 -18.35 -28.04 -8.30
N LEU A 81 -18.80 -26.82 -7.96
CA LEU A 81 -18.51 -26.14 -6.70
C LEU A 81 -18.86 -26.96 -5.44
N PRO A 82 -20.03 -27.61 -5.33
CA PRO A 82 -20.37 -28.44 -4.16
C PRO A 82 -19.43 -29.63 -3.97
N TRP A 83 -18.93 -30.23 -5.06
CA TRP A 83 -18.00 -31.35 -5.00
C TRP A 83 -16.60 -30.89 -4.57
N ILE A 84 -16.13 -29.76 -5.10
CA ILE A 84 -14.87 -29.13 -4.69
C ILE A 84 -14.92 -28.73 -3.21
N CYS A 85 -16.01 -28.10 -2.76
CA CYS A 85 -16.18 -27.68 -1.38
C CYS A 85 -16.21 -28.88 -0.41
N THR A 86 -16.86 -29.98 -0.78
CA THR A 86 -16.89 -31.19 0.06
C THR A 86 -15.55 -31.93 0.11
N SER A 87 -14.77 -31.89 -0.98
CA SER A 87 -13.41 -32.45 -1.01
C SER A 87 -12.45 -31.62 -0.15
N LEU A 88 -12.46 -30.29 -0.30
CA LEU A 88 -11.65 -29.37 0.52
C LEU A 88 -12.02 -29.43 2.00
N ALA A 89 -13.31 -29.52 2.34
CA ALA A 89 -13.77 -29.68 3.72
C ALA A 89 -13.30 -31.01 4.35
N LYS A 90 -13.07 -32.05 3.55
CA LYS A 90 -12.55 -33.34 4.02
C LYS A 90 -11.05 -33.28 4.23
N GLU A 91 -10.29 -32.73 3.29
CA GLU A 91 -8.83 -32.56 3.40
C GLU A 91 -8.44 -31.65 4.56
N THR A 92 -9.11 -30.52 4.71
CA THR A 92 -8.85 -29.57 5.81
C THR A 92 -9.17 -30.18 7.18
N LYS A 93 -10.19 -31.04 7.25
CA LYS A 93 -10.52 -31.79 8.47
C LYS A 93 -9.47 -32.86 8.80
N ASP A 94 -8.88 -33.49 7.79
CA ASP A 94 -7.84 -34.50 7.97
C ASP A 94 -6.47 -33.87 8.33
N ILE A 95 -6.14 -32.71 7.74
CA ILE A 95 -4.97 -31.88 8.10
C ILE A 95 -5.11 -31.32 9.52
N ALA A 96 -6.28 -30.77 9.86
CA ALA A 96 -6.54 -30.30 11.22
C ALA A 96 -6.41 -31.45 12.23
N LYS A 97 -6.86 -32.67 11.87
CA LYS A 97 -6.80 -33.85 12.75
C LYS A 97 -5.39 -34.42 12.88
N SER A 98 -4.55 -34.33 11.83
CA SER A 98 -3.13 -34.75 11.92
C SER A 98 -2.32 -33.78 12.78
N HIS A 99 -2.48 -32.47 12.57
CA HIS A 99 -1.84 -31.45 13.42
C HIS A 99 -2.33 -31.53 14.87
N TYR A 100 -3.61 -31.81 15.11
CA TYR A 100 -4.14 -31.95 16.48
C TYR A 100 -3.61 -33.20 17.22
N GLN A 101 -3.18 -34.24 16.49
CA GLN A 101 -2.60 -35.45 17.10
C GLN A 101 -1.11 -35.29 17.43
N GLU A 102 -0.39 -34.50 16.65
CA GLU A 102 1.05 -34.27 16.81
C GLU A 102 1.38 -33.36 18.02
N TRP A 103 0.45 -32.50 18.43
CA TRP A 103 0.59 -31.61 19.60
C TRP A 103 0.30 -32.27 20.96
N ARG A 104 0.20 -33.60 21.03
CA ARG A 104 0.11 -34.34 22.31
C ARG A 104 1.47 -34.41 23.03
N HIS A 105 2.01 -33.25 23.40
CA HIS A 105 2.97 -33.16 24.50
C HIS A 105 2.28 -33.57 25.83
N PRO A 106 3.04 -34.08 26.81
CA PRO A 106 2.49 -34.48 28.11
C PRO A 106 1.70 -33.33 28.71
N ARG A 107 0.43 -33.62 29.00
CA ARG A 107 -0.62 -32.69 29.40
C ARG A 107 -0.23 -31.84 30.62
N VAL A 108 0.37 -30.68 30.37
CA VAL A 108 0.22 -29.53 31.28
C VAL A 108 -1.18 -28.98 30.99
N HIS A 109 -2.20 -29.57 31.62
CA HIS A 109 -3.57 -29.08 31.58
C HIS A 109 -3.73 -27.80 32.40
N SER A 110 -2.90 -26.78 32.18
CA SER A 110 -3.24 -25.44 32.63
C SER A 110 -4.31 -24.91 31.69
N ASN A 111 -5.57 -24.89 32.12
CA ASN A 111 -6.59 -24.19 31.37
C ASN A 111 -6.16 -22.72 31.33
N ILE A 112 -6.32 -22.04 30.19
CA ILE A 112 -6.07 -20.59 30.12
C ILE A 112 -6.89 -19.85 31.20
N LEU A 113 -8.04 -20.40 31.56
CA LEU A 113 -8.91 -19.92 32.62
C LEU A 113 -8.36 -20.15 34.04
N ASP A 114 -7.23 -20.83 34.22
CA ASP A 114 -6.55 -20.98 35.51
C ASP A 114 -5.47 -19.90 35.70
N LEU A 115 -5.10 -19.18 34.64
CA LEU A 115 -4.13 -18.09 34.72
C LEU A 115 -4.66 -16.95 35.59
N PRO A 116 -3.82 -16.22 36.34
CA PRO A 116 -4.22 -15.01 37.05
C PRO A 116 -4.82 -13.92 36.14
N ASP A 117 -5.68 -13.05 36.71
CA ASP A 117 -6.39 -12.00 35.95
C ASP A 117 -5.44 -10.99 35.28
N ASP A 118 -4.29 -10.72 35.91
CA ASP A 118 -3.21 -9.90 35.38
C ASP A 118 -2.59 -10.53 34.12
N ILE A 119 -2.27 -11.83 34.15
CA ILE A 119 -1.74 -12.53 32.98
C ILE A 119 -2.76 -12.55 31.84
N LEU A 120 -4.04 -12.80 32.15
CA LEU A 120 -5.11 -12.73 31.16
C LEU A 120 -5.31 -11.32 30.60
N SER A 121 -5.10 -10.28 31.41
CA SER A 121 -5.12 -8.89 30.96
C SER A 121 -3.95 -8.58 30.02
N GLU A 122 -2.76 -9.11 30.26
CA GLU A 122 -1.61 -8.94 29.37
C GLU A 122 -1.80 -9.70 28.06
N ILE A 123 -2.36 -10.92 28.10
CA ILE A 123 -2.75 -11.67 26.89
C ILE A 123 -3.78 -10.86 26.10
N ALA A 124 -4.82 -10.35 26.76
CA ALA A 124 -5.84 -9.55 26.10
C ALA A 124 -5.26 -8.25 25.51
N GLU A 125 -4.34 -7.59 26.21
CA GLU A 125 -3.62 -6.43 25.67
C GLU A 125 -2.85 -6.79 24.41
N PHE A 126 -2.04 -7.86 24.45
CA PHE A 126 -1.28 -8.33 23.31
C PHE A 126 -2.21 -8.64 22.13
N THR A 127 -3.30 -9.39 22.34
CA THR A 127 -4.27 -9.71 21.29
C THR A 127 -4.94 -8.47 20.71
N ILE A 128 -5.28 -7.48 21.54
CA ILE A 128 -5.85 -6.21 21.06
C ILE A 128 -4.82 -5.45 20.24
N LEU A 129 -3.56 -5.38 20.69
CA LEU A 129 -2.50 -4.66 19.98
C LEU A 129 -2.12 -5.33 18.65
N THR A 130 -2.12 -6.67 18.58
CA THR A 130 -1.81 -7.40 17.34
C THR A 130 -3.00 -7.48 16.39
N GLY A 131 -4.22 -7.56 16.93
CA GLY A 131 -5.44 -7.68 16.14
C GLY A 131 -5.99 -6.34 15.64
N ALA A 132 -5.68 -5.23 16.31
CA ALA A 132 -6.04 -3.89 15.88
C ALA A 132 -5.10 -3.39 14.78
N LEU A 133 -5.12 -4.07 13.63
CA LEU A 133 -4.72 -3.44 12.38
C LEU A 133 -5.51 -2.12 12.29
N ASP A 134 -4.80 -1.01 12.14
CA ASP A 134 -5.36 0.34 12.02
C ASP A 134 -6.11 0.93 13.23
N GLY A 135 -5.91 0.36 14.42
CA GLY A 135 -6.43 0.98 15.65
C GLY A 135 -7.94 0.85 15.82
N ASP A 136 -8.53 -0.27 15.38
CA ASP A 136 -9.95 -0.59 15.58
C ASP A 136 -10.40 -0.34 17.04
N PRO A 137 -11.30 0.65 17.29
CA PRO A 137 -11.79 0.94 18.63
C PRO A 137 -12.65 -0.16 19.24
N LEU A 138 -13.07 -1.14 18.43
CA LEU A 138 -13.88 -2.28 18.86
C LEU A 138 -13.07 -3.57 19.04
N ALA A 139 -11.76 -3.56 18.81
CA ALA A 139 -10.89 -4.71 19.06
C ALA A 139 -11.07 -5.38 20.45
N PRO A 140 -11.42 -4.66 21.54
CA PRO A 140 -11.71 -5.30 22.83
C PRO A 140 -13.05 -6.07 22.87
N LEU A 141 -14.01 -5.75 22.00
CA LEU A 141 -15.35 -6.35 22.06
C LEU A 141 -15.33 -7.88 21.84
N PRO A 142 -14.72 -8.42 20.77
CA PRO A 142 -14.63 -9.87 20.57
C PRO A 142 -14.09 -10.62 21.79
N LEU A 143 -13.03 -10.10 22.42
CA LEU A 143 -12.46 -10.69 23.63
C LEU A 143 -13.44 -10.68 24.81
N SER A 144 -14.24 -9.61 24.94
CA SER A 144 -15.27 -9.53 25.97
C SER A 144 -16.43 -10.54 25.79
N HIS A 145 -16.52 -11.17 24.61
CA HIS A 145 -17.52 -12.19 24.30
C HIS A 145 -17.02 -13.63 24.50
N VAL A 146 -15.72 -13.86 24.70
CA VAL A 146 -15.13 -15.20 24.89
C VAL A 146 -15.73 -15.92 26.10
N CYS A 147 -15.64 -15.32 27.29
CA CYS A 147 -16.27 -15.85 28.50
C CYS A 147 -16.52 -14.74 29.53
N ARG A 148 -17.22 -15.05 30.63
CA ARG A 148 -17.54 -14.07 31.69
C ARG A 148 -16.29 -13.46 32.33
N ARG A 149 -15.21 -14.24 32.48
CA ARG A 149 -13.95 -13.79 33.09
C ARG A 149 -13.24 -12.78 32.19
N PHE A 150 -13.03 -13.12 30.92
CA PHE A 150 -12.52 -12.18 29.92
C PHE A 150 -13.37 -10.92 29.81
N ARG A 151 -14.71 -11.06 29.82
CA ARG A 151 -15.61 -9.91 29.86
C ARG A 151 -15.34 -8.98 31.03
N SER A 152 -15.16 -9.53 32.22
CA SER A 152 -14.86 -8.77 33.44
C SER A 152 -13.52 -8.03 33.30
N ILE A 153 -12.49 -8.74 32.86
CA ILE A 153 -11.14 -8.20 32.66
C ILE A 153 -11.16 -7.09 31.62
N VAL A 154 -11.70 -7.35 30.43
CA VAL A 154 -11.70 -6.41 29.31
C VAL A 154 -12.53 -5.16 29.63
N ILE A 155 -13.73 -5.32 30.20
CA ILE A 155 -14.57 -4.16 30.55
C ILE A 155 -13.98 -3.38 31.73
N GLY A 156 -13.34 -4.06 32.70
CA GLY A 156 -12.73 -3.44 33.88
C GLY A 156 -11.44 -2.68 33.59
N THR A 157 -10.75 -3.06 32.51
CA THR A 157 -9.42 -2.56 32.16
C THR A 157 -9.52 -1.33 31.26
N SER A 158 -9.28 -0.15 31.82
CA SER A 158 -9.46 1.13 31.11
C SER A 158 -8.52 1.34 29.93
N LYS A 159 -7.35 0.68 29.92
CA LYS A 159 -6.34 0.80 28.83
C LYS A 159 -6.86 0.29 27.48
N PHE A 160 -7.88 -0.58 27.48
CA PHE A 160 -8.49 -1.10 26.25
C PHE A 160 -9.51 -0.15 25.61
N TRP A 161 -9.94 0.89 26.32
CA TRP A 161 -11.03 1.78 25.87
C TRP A 161 -10.50 3.19 25.57
N THR A 162 -9.36 3.30 24.89
CA THR A 162 -8.67 4.59 24.65
C THR A 162 -8.92 5.16 23.26
N THR A 163 -9.42 4.36 22.32
CA THR A 163 -9.65 4.78 20.92
C THR A 163 -11.09 5.26 20.74
N ILE A 164 -11.25 6.49 20.24
CA ILE A 164 -12.53 7.11 19.92
C ILE A 164 -12.52 7.34 18.41
N THR A 165 -13.41 6.67 17.68
CA THR A 165 -13.66 6.99 16.27
C THR A 165 -15.06 7.58 16.11
N THR A 166 -15.20 8.41 15.10
CA THR A 166 -16.47 8.99 14.73
C THR A 166 -17.50 7.98 14.23
N ASP A 167 -17.04 6.86 13.68
CA ASP A 167 -17.88 5.87 13.00
C ASP A 167 -18.76 5.07 13.96
N LEU A 168 -18.37 4.99 15.24
CA LEU A 168 -19.12 4.30 16.29
C LEU A 168 -20.35 5.07 16.80
N GLY A 169 -20.50 6.33 16.40
CA GLY A 169 -21.57 7.22 16.85
C GLY A 169 -21.46 7.64 18.33
N LEU A 170 -22.30 8.59 18.72
CA LEU A 170 -22.20 9.26 20.02
C LEU A 170 -22.45 8.34 21.23
N LYS A 171 -23.40 7.41 21.14
CA LYS A 171 -23.78 6.54 22.26
C LYS A 171 -22.63 5.62 22.66
N LEU A 172 -21.91 5.05 21.70
CA LEU A 172 -20.82 4.12 21.98
C LEU A 172 -19.56 4.87 22.44
N ASN A 173 -19.23 5.99 21.80
CA ASN A 173 -18.14 6.86 22.25
C ASN A 173 -18.32 7.37 23.69
N LYS A 174 -19.56 7.67 24.12
CA LYS A 174 -19.86 7.97 25.53
C LYS A 174 -19.51 6.82 26.48
N LYS A 175 -19.77 5.57 26.07
CA LYS A 175 -19.42 4.39 26.87
C LYS A 175 -17.91 4.19 26.91
N ILE A 176 -17.22 4.36 25.79
CA ILE A 176 -15.75 4.29 25.69
C ILE A 176 -15.13 5.35 26.60
N LEU A 177 -15.54 6.62 26.47
CA LEU A 177 -15.08 7.72 27.32
C LEU A 177 -15.27 7.42 28.81
N LYS A 178 -16.42 6.88 29.21
CA LYS A 178 -16.67 6.50 30.60
C LYS A 178 -15.72 5.39 31.08
N ARG A 179 -15.44 4.39 30.23
CA ARG A 179 -14.55 3.25 30.57
C ARG A 179 -13.07 3.64 30.57
N SER A 180 -12.68 4.59 29.72
CA SER A 180 -11.30 5.09 29.58
C SER A 180 -10.77 5.78 30.85
N LYS A 181 -11.65 6.22 31.76
CA LYS A 181 -11.30 6.91 33.01
C LYS A 181 -10.38 8.12 32.76
N LYS A 182 -9.12 8.06 33.20
CA LYS A 182 -8.09 9.11 33.06
C LYS A 182 -7.04 8.77 32.00
N GLN A 183 -7.20 7.67 31.27
CA GLN A 183 -6.22 7.26 30.26
C GLN A 183 -6.14 8.29 29.14
N HIS A 184 -4.98 8.35 28.48
CA HIS A 184 -4.83 9.13 27.28
C HIS A 184 -5.68 8.54 26.14
N LEU A 185 -6.15 9.40 25.25
CA LEU A 185 -7.11 9.06 24.21
C LEU A 185 -6.48 9.17 22.82
N ASN A 186 -6.79 8.22 21.96
CA ASN A 186 -6.52 8.29 20.53
C ASN A 186 -7.83 8.65 19.83
N VAL A 187 -7.86 9.78 19.12
CA VAL A 187 -9.10 10.30 18.52
C VAL A 187 -8.99 10.27 17.00
N PHE A 188 -9.89 9.55 16.36
CA PHE A 188 -9.99 9.37 14.92
C PHE A 188 -11.29 10.01 14.44
N CYS A 189 -11.18 10.93 13.48
CA CYS A 189 -12.31 11.64 12.91
C CYS A 189 -12.30 11.41 11.40
N GLU A 190 -12.90 10.31 10.95
CA GLU A 190 -12.86 9.88 9.55
C GLU A 190 -14.16 10.17 8.80
N CYS A 191 -15.28 10.31 9.51
CA CYS A 191 -16.59 10.23 8.86
C CYS A 191 -17.07 11.54 8.21
N LEU A 192 -17.66 11.30 7.05
CA LEU A 192 -18.39 12.18 6.15
C LEU A 192 -19.70 12.63 6.80
N GLY A 193 -19.87 13.93 7.01
CA GLY A 193 -21.16 14.46 7.46
C GLY A 193 -21.55 14.15 8.90
N LEU A 194 -20.60 13.82 9.78
CA LEU A 194 -20.90 13.66 11.20
C LEU A 194 -21.58 14.89 11.78
N SER A 195 -22.50 14.64 12.70
CA SER A 195 -23.02 15.70 13.54
C SER A 195 -21.87 16.30 14.34
N LEU A 196 -21.69 17.61 14.21
CA LEU A 196 -20.73 18.39 15.00
C LEU A 196 -20.85 18.11 16.50
N ASP A 197 -21.99 17.58 16.95
CA ASP A 197 -22.25 17.16 18.32
C ASP A 197 -21.29 16.08 18.83
N LEU A 198 -20.85 15.16 17.97
CA LEU A 198 -19.90 14.13 18.38
C LEU A 198 -18.53 14.75 18.68
N PHE A 199 -18.01 15.54 17.74
CA PHE A 199 -16.76 16.26 17.96
C PHE A 199 -16.89 17.20 19.17
N ASP A 200 -18.02 17.89 19.30
CA ASP A 200 -18.30 18.78 20.42
C ASP A 200 -18.36 18.04 21.76
N HIS A 201 -18.71 16.76 21.77
CA HIS A 201 -18.62 15.93 22.97
C HIS A 201 -17.19 15.48 23.27
N VAL A 202 -16.45 15.01 22.26
CA VAL A 202 -15.10 14.46 22.44
C VAL A 202 -14.08 15.55 22.79
N ARG A 203 -14.24 16.76 22.24
CA ARG A 203 -13.32 17.90 22.47
C ARG A 203 -13.22 18.34 23.93
N PHE A 204 -14.24 18.07 24.76
CA PHE A 204 -14.17 18.36 26.20
C PHE A 204 -13.12 17.52 26.93
N ASN A 205 -12.65 16.44 26.29
CA ASN A 205 -11.56 15.60 26.79
C ASN A 205 -10.23 15.87 26.06
N SER A 206 -10.11 16.98 25.34
CA SER A 206 -8.92 17.32 24.53
C SER A 206 -7.61 17.29 25.32
N ALA A 207 -7.64 17.69 26.59
CA ALA A 207 -6.46 17.64 27.46
C ALA A 207 -5.88 16.22 27.63
N ARG A 208 -6.66 15.18 27.34
CA ARG A 208 -6.26 13.77 27.43
C ARG A 208 -5.86 13.18 26.07
N TRP A 209 -5.98 13.92 24.98
CA TRP A 209 -5.65 13.40 23.66
C TRP A 209 -4.15 13.19 23.55
N LYS A 210 -3.74 11.98 23.15
CA LYS A 210 -2.37 11.61 22.82
C LYS A 210 -2.15 11.64 21.30
N SER A 211 -3.11 11.12 20.54
CA SER A 211 -3.11 11.20 19.09
C SER A 211 -4.44 11.73 18.55
N PHE A 212 -4.37 12.44 17.42
CA PHE A 212 -5.52 12.99 16.74
C PHE A 212 -5.39 12.79 15.22
N LYS A 213 -6.27 11.98 14.63
CA LYS A 213 -6.41 11.80 13.17
C LYS A 213 -7.68 12.50 12.69
N LEU A 214 -7.58 13.31 11.64
CA LEU A 214 -8.72 13.96 11.00
C LEU A 214 -8.65 13.78 9.49
N VAL A 215 -9.70 13.18 8.93
CA VAL A 215 -9.92 13.08 7.48
C VAL A 215 -10.88 14.20 7.05
N VAL A 216 -10.48 14.98 6.04
CA VAL A 216 -11.24 16.10 5.50
C VAL A 216 -11.55 15.83 4.04
N GLY A 217 -12.74 16.15 3.53
CA GLY A 217 -12.98 16.34 2.09
C GLY A 217 -13.68 15.21 1.33
N ARG A 218 -13.78 13.99 1.88
CA ARG A 218 -14.37 12.83 1.18
C ARG A 218 -15.90 12.94 0.88
N ASP A 219 -16.61 13.99 1.33
CA ASP A 219 -18.02 14.27 0.97
C ASP A 219 -18.17 15.73 0.53
N SER A 220 -18.77 15.89 -0.64
CA SER A 220 -18.93 17.14 -1.40
C SER A 220 -19.76 18.21 -0.70
N ARG A 221 -20.61 17.84 0.26
CA ARG A 221 -21.68 18.74 0.74
C ARG A 221 -21.27 19.67 1.87
N THR A 222 -20.41 19.21 2.79
CA THR A 222 -19.89 20.06 3.88
C THR A 222 -18.51 19.57 4.31
N PRO A 223 -17.41 20.17 3.83
CA PRO A 223 -16.09 19.81 4.34
C PRO A 223 -16.03 20.07 5.85
N ASN A 224 -15.30 19.22 6.59
CA ASN A 224 -15.10 19.23 8.05
C ASN A 224 -14.41 20.52 8.60
N ILE A 225 -14.49 21.62 7.88
CA ILE A 225 -13.97 22.96 8.20
C ILE A 225 -14.37 23.44 9.60
N PRO A 226 -15.61 23.24 10.11
CA PRO A 226 -15.93 23.69 11.46
C PRO A 226 -15.07 23.03 12.54
N ILE A 227 -14.64 21.78 12.35
CA ILE A 227 -13.73 21.07 13.26
C ILE A 227 -12.36 21.76 13.25
N LEU A 228 -11.78 21.97 12.06
CA LEU A 228 -10.50 22.70 11.89
C LEU A 228 -10.53 24.09 12.53
N ARG A 229 -11.68 24.78 12.47
CA ARG A 229 -11.86 26.10 13.11
C ARG A 229 -11.81 26.04 14.63
N LYS A 230 -12.24 24.93 15.24
CA LYS A 230 -12.28 24.71 16.69
C LYS A 230 -10.94 24.18 17.25
N LEU A 231 -10.10 23.53 16.44
CA LEU A 231 -8.83 22.95 16.90
C LEU A 231 -7.93 23.93 17.69
N PRO A 232 -7.70 25.19 17.24
CA PRO A 232 -6.81 26.12 17.96
C PRO A 232 -7.30 26.52 19.37
N SER A 233 -8.58 26.30 19.68
CA SER A 233 -9.15 26.58 21.00
C SER A 233 -9.09 25.40 21.98
N LEU A 234 -8.60 24.23 21.53
CA LEU A 234 -8.52 23.05 22.38
C LEU A 234 -7.29 23.11 23.31
N ASP A 235 -7.44 22.51 24.49
CA ASP A 235 -6.31 22.23 25.36
C ASP A 235 -5.68 20.91 24.91
N LEU A 236 -4.48 20.99 24.34
CA LEU A 236 -3.77 19.84 23.74
C LEU A 236 -2.45 19.59 24.47
N ALA A 237 -2.43 19.77 25.79
CA ALA A 237 -1.23 19.64 26.63
C ALA A 237 -0.52 18.27 26.53
N ASN A 238 -1.26 17.20 26.18
CA ASN A 238 -0.73 15.83 26.08
C ASN A 238 -0.69 15.30 24.64
N LEU A 239 -0.99 16.13 23.64
CA LEU A 239 -1.03 15.69 22.25
C LEU A 239 0.40 15.48 21.74
N GLU A 240 0.69 14.24 21.35
CA GLU A 240 1.99 13.78 20.85
C GLU A 240 1.98 13.60 19.33
N SER A 241 0.84 13.21 18.75
CA SER A 241 0.71 12.93 17.32
C SER A 241 -0.52 13.58 16.69
N ILE A 242 -0.34 14.17 15.51
CA ILE A 242 -1.41 14.66 14.64
C ILE A 242 -1.27 14.01 13.27
N CYS A 243 -2.37 13.45 12.76
CA CYS A 243 -2.49 12.99 11.38
C CYS A 243 -3.64 13.75 10.69
N LEU A 244 -3.34 14.52 9.66
CA LEU A 244 -4.36 15.21 8.85
C LEU A 244 -4.35 14.61 7.46
N VAL A 245 -5.46 13.97 7.11
CA VAL A 245 -5.67 13.42 5.78
C VAL A 245 -6.64 14.33 5.06
N TYR A 246 -6.21 14.88 3.94
CA TYR A 246 -7.12 15.51 3.01
C TYR A 246 -7.45 14.47 1.95
N ALA A 247 -8.73 14.10 1.88
CA ALA A 247 -9.32 13.13 0.96
C ALA A 247 -10.15 13.91 -0.07
N GLU A 248 -9.85 13.66 -1.34
CA GLU A 248 -10.54 14.09 -2.57
C GLU A 248 -11.66 15.14 -2.42
N PRO A 249 -11.33 16.44 -2.48
CA PRO A 249 -12.35 17.47 -2.58
C PRO A 249 -13.01 17.42 -3.95
N THR A 250 -14.34 17.47 -3.97
CA THR A 250 -15.04 17.94 -5.18
C THR A 250 -14.59 19.36 -5.53
N HIS A 251 -14.57 19.70 -6.83
CA HIS A 251 -14.07 20.97 -7.38
C HIS A 251 -14.40 22.23 -6.55
N SER A 252 -15.62 22.32 -5.98
CA SER A 252 -16.10 23.47 -5.20
C SER A 252 -15.51 23.63 -3.79
N GLY A 253 -14.94 22.57 -3.20
CA GLY A 253 -14.45 22.57 -1.82
C GLY A 253 -13.06 23.22 -1.63
N TYR A 254 -12.26 23.30 -2.69
CA TYR A 254 -10.81 23.53 -2.59
C TYR A 254 -10.43 24.90 -1.99
N LYS A 255 -11.02 26.00 -2.48
CA LYS A 255 -10.66 27.38 -2.04
C LYS A 255 -10.93 27.63 -0.55
N VAL A 256 -11.96 27.00 0.01
CA VAL A 256 -12.32 27.18 1.41
C VAL A 256 -11.39 26.36 2.31
N ILE A 257 -10.80 25.29 1.79
CA ILE A 257 -10.05 24.31 2.55
C ILE A 257 -8.59 24.75 2.73
N ASP A 258 -7.94 25.33 1.72
CA ASP A 258 -6.52 25.77 1.83
C ASP A 258 -6.31 26.70 3.04
N ASN A 259 -7.16 27.71 3.24
CA ASN A 259 -7.03 28.61 4.38
C ASN A 259 -7.33 27.99 5.76
N ASN A 260 -8.06 26.87 5.81
CA ASN A 260 -8.52 26.28 7.08
C ASN A 260 -7.72 25.07 7.51
N VAL A 261 -7.14 24.29 6.59
CA VAL A 261 -6.34 23.11 6.93
C VAL A 261 -5.11 23.50 7.72
N HIS A 262 -4.44 24.60 7.36
CA HIS A 262 -3.23 25.09 8.05
C HIS A 262 -3.47 25.64 9.46
N ARG A 263 -4.70 25.56 9.99
CA ARG A 263 -5.00 25.98 11.36
C ARG A 263 -4.29 25.14 12.42
N TYR A 264 -3.79 23.94 12.08
CA TYR A 264 -2.94 23.17 12.99
C TYR A 264 -1.67 23.96 13.39
N GLY A 265 -1.19 24.87 12.54
CA GLY A 265 -0.06 25.75 12.84
C GLY A 265 -0.31 26.75 13.99
N LYS A 266 -1.55 26.83 14.48
CA LYS A 266 -1.98 27.67 15.62
C LYS A 266 -2.20 26.87 16.90
N LEU A 267 -2.00 25.55 16.89
CA LEU A 267 -2.24 24.69 18.05
C LEU A 267 -1.25 24.96 19.18
N ARG A 268 -1.72 24.75 20.40
CA ARG A 268 -0.90 24.75 21.62
C ARG A 268 -0.70 23.31 22.08
N ALA A 269 0.15 22.58 21.37
CA ALA A 269 0.48 21.19 21.66
C ALA A 269 1.98 21.10 22.00
N PRO A 270 2.38 21.39 23.26
CA PRO A 270 3.79 21.47 23.63
C PRO A 270 4.53 20.14 23.51
N LYS A 271 3.81 19.01 23.58
CA LYS A 271 4.36 17.66 23.46
C LYS A 271 4.26 17.07 22.05
N LEU A 272 3.90 17.88 21.05
CA LEU A 272 3.74 17.38 19.68
C LEU A 272 5.09 16.95 19.12
N THR A 273 5.29 15.63 18.99
CA THR A 273 6.52 15.05 18.44
C THR A 273 6.33 14.48 17.05
N HIS A 274 5.10 14.14 16.67
CA HIS A 274 4.79 13.54 15.38
C HIS A 274 3.71 14.32 14.60
N LEU A 275 4.01 14.64 13.35
CA LEU A 275 3.07 15.23 12.41
C LEU A 275 3.02 14.40 11.13
N GLU A 276 1.84 13.95 10.78
CA GLU A 276 1.54 13.25 9.54
C GLU A 276 0.52 14.07 8.73
N LEU A 277 0.83 14.31 7.46
CA LEU A 277 -0.01 15.09 6.55
C LEU A 277 -0.13 14.35 5.23
N VAL A 278 -1.37 14.04 4.82
CA VAL A 278 -1.69 13.42 3.54
C VAL A 278 -2.43 14.44 2.68
N ASN A 279 -1.87 14.76 1.50
CA ASN A 279 -2.37 15.79 0.57
C ASN A 279 -2.45 17.20 1.18
N VAL A 280 -1.56 17.52 2.14
CA VAL A 280 -1.49 18.83 2.79
C VAL A 280 -0.05 19.35 2.80
N VAL A 281 0.21 20.48 2.13
CA VAL A 281 1.51 21.16 2.21
C VAL A 281 1.65 21.82 3.58
N PRO A 282 2.70 21.52 4.36
CA PRO A 282 2.82 22.10 5.68
C PRO A 282 3.10 23.62 5.66
N GLN A 283 2.66 24.33 6.71
CA GLN A 283 2.95 25.75 6.93
C GLN A 283 3.69 25.97 8.26
N PRO A 284 4.64 26.94 8.32
CA PRO A 284 5.32 27.29 9.56
C PRO A 284 4.35 27.63 10.70
N PHE A 285 4.68 27.18 11.92
CA PHE A 285 3.89 27.46 13.11
C PHE A 285 3.92 28.96 13.45
N ALA A 286 2.75 29.59 13.55
CA ALA A 286 2.64 31.04 13.58
C ALA A 286 3.12 31.71 14.89
N ARG A 287 3.21 30.97 15.99
CA ARG A 287 3.43 31.56 17.34
C ARG A 287 4.74 31.19 18.00
N LYS A 288 5.28 29.99 17.72
CA LYS A 288 6.61 29.52 18.13
C LYS A 288 7.04 28.40 17.17
N PRO A 289 8.34 28.27 16.84
CA PRO A 289 8.84 27.05 16.22
C PRO A 289 8.40 25.85 17.07
N CYS A 290 7.93 24.78 16.43
CA CYS A 290 7.56 23.56 17.13
C CYS A 290 8.84 22.82 17.52
N PHE A 291 9.49 23.27 18.60
CA PHE A 291 10.77 22.74 19.07
C PHE A 291 10.72 21.28 19.55
N THR A 292 9.56 20.65 19.53
CA THR A 292 9.39 19.26 19.96
C THR A 292 9.08 18.32 18.80
N LEU A 293 8.87 18.83 17.59
CA LEU A 293 8.59 17.99 16.43
C LEU A 293 9.86 17.23 16.01
N THR A 294 9.84 15.91 16.17
CA THR A 294 10.96 15.01 15.84
C THR A 294 10.65 14.11 14.65
N LYS A 295 9.37 13.86 14.34
CA LYS A 295 8.95 13.01 13.21
C LYS A 295 7.94 13.69 12.31
N LEU A 296 8.22 13.74 11.02
CA LEU A 296 7.36 14.30 9.99
C LEU A 296 7.10 13.23 8.92
N THR A 297 5.84 12.99 8.60
CA THR A 297 5.42 12.15 7.48
C THR A 297 4.55 12.98 6.54
N LEU A 298 4.95 13.08 5.29
CA LEU A 298 4.20 13.74 4.23
C LEU A 298 3.88 12.72 3.16
N SER A 299 2.62 12.63 2.75
CA SER A 299 2.21 11.80 1.62
C SER A 299 1.37 12.61 0.65
N PHE A 300 1.74 12.58 -0.62
CA PHE A 300 1.07 13.33 -1.68
C PHE A 300 0.69 12.34 -2.77
N ILE A 301 -0.61 12.10 -2.93
CA ILE A 301 -1.16 11.05 -3.79
C ILE A 301 -1.90 11.74 -4.95
N SER A 302 -1.64 11.35 -6.21
CA SER A 302 -1.91 12.19 -7.39
C SER A 302 -3.35 12.28 -7.89
N SER A 303 -4.35 11.65 -7.23
CA SER A 303 -5.76 11.70 -7.67
C SER A 303 -6.37 13.12 -7.72
N TRP A 304 -5.57 14.15 -7.48
CA TRP A 304 -5.92 15.54 -7.23
C TRP A 304 -5.66 16.48 -8.39
N GLN A 305 -4.64 16.21 -9.22
CA GLN A 305 -4.09 17.23 -10.13
C GLN A 305 -4.89 17.39 -11.43
N TYR A 306 -5.62 16.35 -11.84
CA TYR A 306 -6.24 16.33 -13.17
C TYR A 306 -7.68 16.88 -13.22
N MET A 307 -8.26 17.19 -12.08
CA MET A 307 -9.69 17.55 -11.99
C MET A 307 -9.94 19.07 -12.13
N SER A 308 -8.97 19.91 -12.47
CA SER A 308 -9.20 21.36 -12.49
C SER A 308 -9.20 21.96 -13.90
N ASP A 309 -10.35 21.89 -14.57
CA ASP A 309 -10.63 22.70 -15.78
C ASP A 309 -10.59 24.21 -15.51
N ASP A 310 -10.66 24.61 -14.24
CA ASP A 310 -10.79 26.01 -13.83
C ASP A 310 -9.52 26.87 -14.01
N GLY A 311 -8.42 26.30 -14.54
CA GLY A 311 -7.17 27.02 -14.81
C GLY A 311 -6.56 27.66 -13.55
N LEU A 312 -6.95 27.19 -12.36
CA LEU A 312 -6.32 27.61 -11.12
C LEU A 312 -4.95 26.94 -11.05
N ASP A 313 -3.95 27.75 -10.78
CA ASP A 313 -2.58 27.30 -10.58
C ASP A 313 -2.50 26.42 -9.33
N HIS A 314 -2.72 25.12 -9.52
CA HIS A 314 -2.66 24.07 -8.50
C HIS A 314 -1.23 23.59 -8.24
N SER A 315 -0.24 24.40 -8.66
CA SER A 315 1.15 24.05 -8.51
C SER A 315 1.49 23.86 -7.04
N TRP A 316 2.00 22.65 -6.74
CA TRP A 316 2.56 22.37 -5.45
C TRP A 316 3.72 23.33 -5.20
N ASN A 317 3.78 23.89 -4.00
CA ASN A 317 4.79 24.90 -3.71
C ASN A 317 5.83 24.30 -2.76
N PHE A 318 6.85 23.64 -3.31
CA PHE A 318 7.98 23.13 -2.51
C PHE A 318 8.68 24.21 -1.71
N MET A 319 8.62 25.48 -2.14
CA MET A 319 9.15 26.59 -1.35
C MET A 319 8.42 26.76 0.00
N ARG A 320 7.12 26.46 0.08
CA ARG A 320 6.38 26.44 1.36
C ARG A 320 6.87 25.29 2.24
N LEU A 321 7.06 24.10 1.66
CA LEU A 321 7.59 22.95 2.38
C LEU A 321 9.01 23.23 2.90
N LEU A 322 9.90 23.75 2.07
CA LEU A 322 11.26 24.10 2.49
C LEU A 322 11.28 25.16 3.58
N ARG A 323 10.43 26.18 3.51
CA ARG A 323 10.26 27.15 4.62
C ARG A 323 9.77 26.48 5.89
N PHE A 324 8.87 25.51 5.80
CA PHE A 324 8.42 24.76 6.97
C PHE A 324 9.56 23.93 7.57
N LEU A 325 10.31 23.21 6.73
CA LEU A 325 11.48 22.43 7.12
C LEU A 325 12.56 23.32 7.76
N ASP A 326 12.76 24.53 7.22
CA ASP A 326 13.69 25.50 7.79
C ASP A 326 13.31 25.93 9.22
N ASN A 327 12.02 25.95 9.53
CA ASN A 327 11.49 26.29 10.86
C ASN A 327 11.40 25.07 11.82
N THR A 328 11.74 23.86 11.37
CA THR A 328 11.60 22.61 12.15
C THR A 328 12.95 21.92 12.32
N LYS A 329 13.90 22.65 12.92
CA LYS A 329 15.28 22.15 13.09
C LYS A 329 15.41 20.94 14.02
N THR A 330 14.40 20.62 14.83
CA THR A 330 14.43 19.47 15.75
C THR A 330 14.05 18.15 15.10
N LEU A 331 13.79 18.15 13.79
CA LEU A 331 13.35 16.97 13.06
C LEU A 331 14.46 15.91 13.00
N GLU A 332 14.15 14.69 13.43
CA GLU A 332 15.06 13.54 13.45
C GLU A 332 14.70 12.51 12.37
N GLU A 333 13.40 12.34 12.11
CA GLU A 333 12.83 11.44 11.11
C GLU A 333 11.96 12.21 10.12
N PHE A 334 12.26 12.06 8.82
CA PHE A 334 11.46 12.64 7.75
C PHE A 334 11.06 11.56 6.74
N ASN A 335 9.76 11.38 6.54
CA ASN A 335 9.21 10.46 5.54
C ASN A 335 8.42 11.28 4.52
N LEU A 336 8.69 11.06 3.23
CA LEU A 336 8.08 11.78 2.13
C LEU A 336 7.66 10.79 1.04
N THR A 337 6.36 10.71 0.77
CA THR A 337 5.79 9.98 -0.36
C THR A 337 5.26 10.98 -1.39
N LEU A 338 5.68 10.84 -2.65
CA LEU A 338 5.36 11.74 -3.75
C LEU A 338 4.79 10.96 -4.92
N ARG A 339 3.54 11.29 -5.27
CA ARG A 339 2.87 10.95 -6.52
C ARG A 339 2.29 12.25 -7.07
N VAL A 340 3.06 12.95 -7.90
CA VAL A 340 2.75 14.29 -8.44
C VAL A 340 3.22 14.39 -9.89
N HIS A 341 2.40 15.00 -10.75
CA HIS A 341 2.64 15.11 -12.20
C HIS A 341 3.08 16.51 -12.63
N GLU A 342 2.59 17.55 -11.95
CA GLU A 342 2.93 18.93 -12.27
C GLU A 342 3.31 19.74 -11.04
N LEU A 343 4.25 20.66 -11.27
CA LEU A 343 4.86 21.45 -10.22
C LEU A 343 5.56 22.69 -10.79
N GLU A 344 5.34 23.84 -10.16
CA GLU A 344 6.05 25.07 -10.47
C GLU A 344 7.30 25.21 -9.60
N PHE A 345 8.43 25.47 -10.25
CA PHE A 345 9.71 25.67 -9.58
C PHE A 345 10.21 27.10 -9.71
N ALA A 346 10.44 27.73 -8.56
CA ALA A 346 11.55 28.65 -8.38
C ALA A 346 12.73 27.87 -7.81
N VAL A 347 13.97 28.24 -8.17
CA VAL A 347 15.19 27.63 -7.60
C VAL A 347 15.17 27.81 -6.08
N PRO A 348 15.05 26.74 -5.29
CA PRO A 348 14.91 26.88 -3.86
C PRO A 348 16.24 27.20 -3.17
N PRO A 349 16.24 27.98 -2.07
CA PRO A 349 17.42 28.16 -1.25
C PRO A 349 17.76 26.84 -0.54
N PRO A 350 19.06 26.53 -0.37
CA PRO A 350 19.49 25.41 0.45
C PRO A 350 18.93 25.47 1.87
N THR A 351 18.39 24.36 2.35
CA THR A 351 17.73 24.20 3.65
C THR A 351 18.45 23.11 4.43
N ALA A 352 19.22 23.52 5.44
CA ALA A 352 19.94 22.58 6.30
C ALA A 352 19.04 21.98 7.39
N LEU A 353 19.06 20.65 7.50
CA LEU A 353 18.30 19.88 8.47
C LEU A 353 19.28 19.01 9.28
N PRO A 354 20.05 19.64 10.20
CA PRO A 354 21.21 19.00 10.82
C PRO A 354 20.83 17.88 11.79
N HIS A 355 19.58 17.78 12.25
CA HIS A 355 19.17 16.75 13.20
C HIS A 355 18.54 15.52 12.54
N ILE A 356 18.27 15.56 11.23
CA ILE A 356 17.70 14.41 10.53
C ILE A 356 18.73 13.29 10.49
N THR A 357 18.37 12.16 11.11
CA THR A 357 19.17 10.93 11.11
C THR A 357 18.54 9.84 10.25
N ARG A 358 17.22 9.88 10.03
CA ARG A 358 16.50 8.95 9.16
C ARG A 358 15.67 9.73 8.13
N PHE A 359 15.89 9.43 6.86
CA PHE A 359 15.12 10.00 5.75
C PHE A 359 14.55 8.87 4.90
N SER A 360 13.24 8.89 4.69
CA SER A 360 12.56 7.99 3.77
C SER A 360 11.92 8.80 2.65
N LEU A 361 12.23 8.45 1.41
CA LEU A 361 11.71 9.08 0.21
C LEU A 361 11.12 8.00 -0.69
N ARG A 362 9.80 8.07 -0.90
CA ARG A 362 9.06 7.22 -1.82
C ARG A 362 8.52 8.06 -2.97
N ILE A 363 8.85 7.68 -4.19
CA ILE A 363 8.46 8.37 -5.41
C ILE A 363 7.64 7.38 -6.23
N GLU A 364 6.41 7.76 -6.55
CA GLU A 364 5.47 6.98 -7.35
C GLU A 364 5.09 7.81 -8.57
N ASP A 365 5.29 7.31 -9.78
CA ASP A 365 4.83 7.94 -11.03
C ASP A 365 5.06 9.46 -11.12
N THR A 366 6.21 9.94 -10.62
CA THR A 366 6.54 11.38 -10.55
C THR A 366 7.81 11.65 -11.33
N ALA A 367 7.80 12.61 -12.25
CA ALA A 367 8.96 12.91 -13.09
C ALA A 367 10.18 13.46 -12.31
N SER A 368 11.40 13.17 -12.78
CA SER A 368 12.63 13.51 -12.06
C SER A 368 12.90 15.00 -11.97
N HIS A 369 12.62 15.74 -13.05
CA HIS A 369 12.81 17.20 -13.13
C HIS A 369 11.94 17.96 -12.11
N ILE A 370 10.88 17.33 -11.63
CA ILE A 370 10.02 17.83 -10.56
C ILE A 370 10.72 17.68 -9.22
N ILE A 371 11.28 16.52 -8.92
CA ILE A 371 11.83 16.27 -7.59
C ILE A 371 13.26 16.83 -7.43
N ASP A 372 14.01 16.94 -8.53
CA ASP A 372 15.43 17.34 -8.52
C ASP A 372 15.70 18.66 -7.79
N PRO A 373 15.01 19.80 -8.07
CA PRO A 373 15.29 21.05 -7.37
C PRO A 373 15.04 20.95 -5.86
N PHE A 374 14.01 20.22 -5.46
CA PHE A 374 13.69 20.00 -4.04
C PHE A 374 14.78 19.19 -3.35
N LEU A 375 15.23 18.07 -3.94
CA LEU A 375 16.29 17.25 -3.36
C LEU A 375 17.62 18.00 -3.24
N ARG A 376 17.99 18.80 -4.25
CA ARG A 376 19.21 19.62 -4.21
C ARG A 376 19.17 20.68 -3.12
N ALA A 377 17.98 21.16 -2.76
CA ALA A 377 17.83 22.14 -1.69
C ALA A 377 17.93 21.51 -0.29
N LEU A 378 17.79 20.19 -0.13
CA LEU A 378 17.89 19.55 1.19
C LEU A 378 19.36 19.29 1.56
N LEU A 379 19.81 19.86 2.68
CA LEU A 379 21.13 19.54 3.27
C LEU A 379 20.94 18.65 4.52
N LEU A 380 21.43 17.42 4.47
CA LEU A 380 21.22 16.39 5.49
C LEU A 380 22.56 15.90 6.10
N PRO A 381 23.35 16.77 6.74
CA PRO A 381 24.76 16.46 7.07
C PRO A 381 24.96 15.31 8.07
N ASN A 382 23.94 14.96 8.86
CA ASN A 382 24.02 13.91 9.89
C ASN A 382 23.16 12.67 9.56
N LEU A 383 22.79 12.50 8.29
CA LEU A 383 21.94 11.38 7.87
C LEU A 383 22.65 10.05 8.08
N ARG A 384 22.01 9.12 8.80
CA ARG A 384 22.53 7.78 9.10
C ARG A 384 21.78 6.68 8.35
N ALA A 385 20.48 6.85 8.16
CA ALA A 385 19.64 5.91 7.44
C ALA A 385 18.85 6.61 6.33
N LEU A 386 18.97 6.07 5.11
CA LEU A 386 18.25 6.51 3.93
C LEU A 386 17.45 5.33 3.38
N SER A 387 16.13 5.49 3.26
CA SER A 387 15.27 4.58 2.50
C SER A 387 14.76 5.31 1.28
N PHE A 388 15.03 4.77 0.09
CA PHE A 388 14.64 5.36 -1.18
C PHE A 388 13.82 4.34 -1.97
N ALA A 389 12.56 4.64 -2.21
CA ALA A 389 11.66 3.83 -3.01
C ALA A 389 11.27 4.58 -4.29
N LEU A 390 11.38 3.91 -5.44
CA LEU A 390 10.97 4.42 -6.75
C LEU A 390 10.06 3.38 -7.38
N LEU A 391 8.78 3.72 -7.51
CA LEU A 391 7.73 2.84 -7.98
C LEU A 391 7.10 3.45 -9.24
N PHE A 392 7.12 2.68 -10.32
CA PHE A 392 6.39 3.01 -11.55
C PHE A 392 5.52 1.82 -11.90
N SER A 393 4.21 2.00 -11.79
CA SER A 393 3.20 0.99 -12.13
C SER A 393 2.50 1.39 -13.42
N ARG A 394 2.21 0.41 -14.28
CA ARG A 394 1.32 0.63 -15.43
C ARG A 394 -0.12 0.87 -15.00
N GLU A 395 -0.53 0.30 -13.86
CA GLU A 395 -1.89 0.25 -13.31
C GLU A 395 -2.51 1.64 -13.06
N GLY A 396 -2.98 2.28 -14.14
CA GLY A 396 -4.36 2.71 -14.21
C GLY A 396 -5.14 1.65 -14.99
N GLY A 397 -6.00 0.91 -14.29
CA GLY A 397 -7.15 0.16 -14.79
C GLY A 397 -7.00 -0.78 -15.99
N GLU A 398 -6.82 -2.09 -15.73
CA GLU A 398 -7.49 -3.10 -16.59
C GLU A 398 -8.94 -3.37 -16.11
N GLU A 399 -9.42 -2.70 -15.04
CA GLU A 399 -10.75 -2.92 -14.46
C GLU A 399 -11.87 -1.99 -14.98
N GLU A 400 -11.62 -1.08 -15.92
CA GLU A 400 -12.67 -0.24 -16.52
C GLU A 400 -12.94 -0.57 -18.01
N GLU A 401 -13.04 -1.86 -18.36
CA GLU A 401 -13.75 -2.26 -19.59
C GLU A 401 -15.29 -2.06 -19.49
N HIS A 402 -15.80 -1.50 -18.38
CA HIS A 402 -17.19 -1.11 -18.24
C HIS A 402 -17.47 0.32 -18.73
N GLY A 403 -17.19 0.55 -20.02
CA GLY A 403 -18.11 1.21 -20.96
C GLY A 403 -18.81 2.50 -20.53
N ASN A 404 -18.16 3.35 -19.76
CA ASN A 404 -18.56 4.73 -19.59
C ASN A 404 -17.35 5.57 -19.98
N ASP A 405 -17.54 6.55 -20.85
CA ASP A 405 -16.52 7.41 -21.48
C ASP A 405 -15.74 8.32 -20.49
N GLY A 406 -15.44 7.84 -19.29
CA GLY A 406 -14.73 8.53 -18.23
C GLY A 406 -13.23 8.28 -18.31
N ASP A 407 -12.59 8.89 -19.30
CA ASP A 407 -11.25 9.47 -19.18
C ASP A 407 -10.30 8.83 -18.14
N ASP A 408 -9.63 7.75 -18.54
CA ASP A 408 -8.52 7.08 -17.85
C ASP A 408 -7.27 7.99 -17.78
N ILE A 409 -7.33 9.06 -16.97
CA ILE A 409 -6.35 10.17 -16.94
C ILE A 409 -5.17 9.93 -15.96
N PHE A 410 -5.14 8.83 -15.19
CA PHE A 410 -4.25 8.75 -14.02
C PHE A 410 -2.80 8.31 -14.28
N ALA A 411 -2.45 7.98 -15.52
CA ALA A 411 -1.09 7.59 -15.89
C ALA A 411 -0.30 8.78 -16.45
N LEU A 412 0.94 9.00 -15.98
CA LEU A 412 1.90 9.85 -16.71
C LEU A 412 1.89 9.44 -18.18
N ASP A 413 1.90 10.43 -19.09
CA ASP A 413 1.96 10.12 -20.51
C ASP A 413 3.18 9.23 -20.79
N PRO A 414 3.07 8.27 -21.73
CA PRO A 414 4.14 7.33 -21.99
C PRO A 414 5.49 8.01 -22.23
N TRP A 415 5.53 9.16 -22.90
CA TRP A 415 6.77 9.85 -23.21
C TRP A 415 7.45 10.47 -21.97
N THR A 416 6.68 11.07 -21.05
CA THR A 416 7.22 11.54 -19.78
C THR A 416 7.74 10.36 -18.93
N ARG A 417 7.04 9.22 -18.93
CA ARG A 417 7.56 7.98 -18.29
C ARG A 417 8.86 7.52 -18.94
N GLU A 418 8.97 7.62 -20.26
CA GLU A 418 10.16 7.23 -21.02
C GLU A 418 11.40 8.08 -20.71
N THR A 419 11.21 9.35 -20.36
CA THR A 419 12.32 10.25 -19.98
C THR A 419 12.76 10.12 -18.52
N CYS A 420 12.04 9.36 -17.70
CA CYS A 420 12.35 9.14 -16.29
C CYS A 420 13.48 8.12 -16.11
N ALA A 421 14.72 8.59 -16.19
CA ALA A 421 15.90 7.80 -15.86
C ALA A 421 16.10 7.68 -14.33
N VAL A 422 16.15 6.46 -13.78
CA VAL A 422 16.43 6.18 -12.35
C VAL A 422 17.71 6.88 -11.87
N ASN A 423 18.72 6.92 -12.75
CA ASN A 423 20.00 7.58 -12.48
C ASN A 423 19.87 9.08 -12.24
N LEU A 424 18.82 9.74 -12.77
CA LEU A 424 18.58 11.15 -12.48
C LEU A 424 18.16 11.31 -11.03
N TYR A 425 17.22 10.51 -10.51
CA TYR A 425 16.79 10.62 -9.11
C TYR A 425 17.92 10.34 -8.12
N LEU A 426 18.65 9.24 -8.31
CA LEU A 426 19.79 8.92 -7.44
C LEU A 426 20.93 9.92 -7.63
N GLY A 427 21.19 10.35 -8.86
CA GLY A 427 22.16 11.40 -9.16
C GLY A 427 21.86 12.64 -8.34
N SER A 428 20.64 13.17 -8.47
CA SER A 428 20.11 14.32 -7.75
C SER A 428 20.17 14.17 -6.23
N LEU A 429 19.73 13.02 -5.71
CA LEU A 429 19.73 12.74 -4.28
C LEU A 429 21.14 12.80 -3.70
N PHE A 430 22.11 12.20 -4.40
CA PHE A 430 23.49 12.12 -3.94
C PHE A 430 24.38 13.26 -4.43
N LEU A 431 23.91 14.20 -5.26
CA LEU A 431 24.72 15.27 -5.87
C LEU A 431 25.62 16.02 -4.87
N PRO A 432 25.12 16.43 -3.70
CA PRO A 432 25.93 17.12 -2.70
C PRO A 432 26.93 16.16 -2.04
N GLU A 433 28.23 16.41 -2.24
CA GLU A 433 29.30 15.48 -1.84
C GLU A 433 29.37 15.22 -0.33
N GLU A 434 28.95 16.17 0.50
CA GLU A 434 29.15 16.12 1.95
C GLU A 434 28.01 15.45 2.73
N HIS A 435 26.80 15.33 2.15
CA HIS A 435 25.59 14.99 2.92
C HIS A 435 25.56 13.55 3.43
N PHE A 436 26.18 12.62 2.70
CA PHE A 436 26.05 11.18 2.98
C PHE A 436 27.32 10.57 3.60
N SER A 437 28.26 11.42 4.04
CA SER A 437 29.50 11.02 4.72
C SER A 437 29.27 10.28 6.06
N HIS A 438 28.05 10.39 6.62
CA HIS A 438 27.61 9.71 7.84
C HIS A 438 26.62 8.56 7.61
N LEU A 439 26.28 8.26 6.35
CA LEU A 439 25.28 7.25 6.02
C LEU A 439 25.81 5.85 6.34
N THR A 440 25.11 5.14 7.23
CA THR A 440 25.43 3.77 7.65
C THR A 440 24.43 2.75 7.11
N GLU A 441 23.20 3.17 6.81
CA GLU A 441 22.12 2.33 6.29
C GLU A 441 21.55 2.92 5.00
N LEU A 442 21.49 2.11 3.95
CA LEU A 442 20.85 2.45 2.69
C LEU A 442 19.90 1.34 2.28
N GLU A 443 18.62 1.69 2.10
CA GLU A 443 17.60 0.84 1.51
C GLU A 443 17.17 1.45 0.16
N LEU A 444 17.17 0.61 -0.88
CA LEU A 444 16.76 0.97 -2.23
C LEU A 444 15.64 0.02 -2.68
N ASP A 445 14.43 0.53 -2.89
CA ASP A 445 13.30 -0.23 -3.44
C ASP A 445 12.90 0.33 -4.81
N VAL A 446 13.43 -0.25 -5.89
CA VAL A 446 13.21 0.21 -7.27
C VAL A 446 12.36 -0.81 -8.02
N GLN A 447 11.07 -0.54 -8.13
CA GLN A 447 10.12 -1.38 -8.87
C GLN A 447 9.57 -0.60 -10.05
N ILE A 448 9.88 -1.09 -11.25
CA ILE A 448 9.49 -0.44 -12.49
C ILE A 448 8.86 -1.48 -13.37
N ASP A 449 7.58 -1.29 -13.69
CA ASP A 449 6.79 -2.18 -14.54
C ASP A 449 7.57 -2.64 -15.78
N SER A 450 7.63 -3.96 -16.03
CA SER A 450 8.40 -4.57 -17.10
C SER A 450 8.02 -4.07 -18.50
N ASP A 451 6.77 -3.61 -18.68
CA ASP A 451 6.28 -3.12 -19.95
C ASP A 451 6.79 -1.72 -20.30
N LEU A 452 7.39 -1.02 -19.33
CA LEU A 452 8.11 0.25 -19.56
C LEU A 452 9.47 -0.05 -20.22
N ARG A 453 9.43 -0.48 -21.49
CA ARG A 453 10.58 -0.96 -22.30
C ARG A 453 11.70 0.07 -22.47
N TYR A 454 11.41 1.34 -22.27
CA TYR A 454 12.32 2.45 -22.51
C TYR A 454 13.05 2.95 -21.26
N ILE A 455 12.60 2.58 -20.06
CA ILE A 455 13.40 2.73 -18.84
C ILE A 455 14.47 1.63 -18.88
N LYS A 456 15.49 1.88 -19.71
CA LYS A 456 16.67 1.02 -19.88
C LYS A 456 17.67 1.16 -18.73
N ASP A 457 17.37 2.07 -17.80
CA ASP A 457 18.31 2.54 -16.80
C ASP A 457 18.35 1.64 -15.59
N ASN A 458 19.27 0.69 -15.67
CA ASN A 458 19.95 0.20 -14.49
C ASN A 458 20.59 1.36 -13.73
N PHE A 459 20.69 1.23 -12.41
CA PHE A 459 21.20 2.30 -11.56
C PHE A 459 22.55 1.99 -10.91
N ARG A 460 23.24 3.03 -10.46
CA ARG A 460 24.51 2.93 -9.71
C ARG A 460 24.37 3.46 -8.30
N ILE A 461 24.98 2.74 -7.36
CA ILE A 461 25.10 3.17 -5.97
C ILE A 461 26.39 3.98 -5.84
N PRO A 462 26.34 5.25 -5.38
CA PRO A 462 27.50 6.12 -5.32
C PRO A 462 28.33 5.86 -4.04
N PHE A 463 28.99 4.70 -3.94
CA PHE A 463 29.75 4.29 -2.74
C PHE A 463 30.81 5.29 -2.27
N HIS A 464 31.43 6.05 -3.20
CA HIS A 464 32.37 7.12 -2.88
C HIS A 464 31.75 8.26 -2.03
N ARG A 465 30.42 8.42 -2.06
CA ARG A 465 29.68 9.40 -1.25
C ARG A 465 29.15 8.81 0.05
N THR A 466 29.24 7.50 0.22
CA THR A 466 28.76 6.77 1.40
C THR A 466 29.88 5.93 2.02
N PRO A 467 31.03 6.54 2.39
CA PRO A 467 32.22 5.81 2.84
C PRO A 467 32.03 5.02 4.14
N LYS A 468 30.95 5.29 4.90
CA LYS A 468 30.61 4.61 6.15
C LYS A 468 29.45 3.63 6.02
N LEU A 469 29.05 3.27 4.80
CA LEU A 469 27.91 2.39 4.57
C LEU A 469 28.17 0.99 5.16
N GLU A 470 27.39 0.61 6.16
CA GLU A 470 27.50 -0.68 6.85
C GLU A 470 26.39 -1.66 6.41
N ARG A 471 25.20 -1.15 6.07
CA ARG A 471 24.05 -1.96 5.68
C ARG A 471 23.47 -1.47 4.38
N LEU A 472 23.36 -2.38 3.42
CA LEU A 472 22.75 -2.12 2.11
C LEU A 472 21.63 -3.12 1.86
N HIS A 473 20.40 -2.62 1.72
CA HIS A 473 19.25 -3.41 1.29
C HIS A 473 18.84 -2.96 -0.11
N VAL A 474 18.85 -3.88 -1.06
CA VAL A 474 18.42 -3.65 -2.43
C VAL A 474 17.21 -4.54 -2.72
N LYS A 475 16.13 -3.90 -3.13
CA LYS A 475 14.93 -4.52 -3.66
C LYS A 475 14.67 -3.94 -5.03
N THR A 476 14.72 -4.77 -6.08
CA THR A 476 14.54 -4.22 -7.43
C THR A 476 14.20 -5.28 -8.48
N ASN A 477 13.29 -4.97 -9.39
CA ASN A 477 13.03 -5.78 -10.58
C ASN A 477 13.88 -5.34 -11.80
N ARG A 478 14.96 -4.56 -11.59
CA ARG A 478 15.88 -4.07 -12.64
C ARG A 478 17.32 -4.49 -12.35
N ASN A 479 18.25 -4.34 -13.30
CA ASN A 479 19.66 -4.64 -12.99
C ASN A 479 20.30 -3.45 -12.26
N VAL A 480 21.22 -3.77 -11.36
CA VAL A 480 22.14 -2.81 -10.74
C VAL A 480 23.46 -2.90 -11.48
N PHE A 481 24.03 -1.76 -11.89
CA PHE A 481 25.33 -1.74 -12.56
C PHE A 481 26.48 -1.61 -11.56
N ALA A 482 27.62 -2.19 -11.92
CA ALA A 482 28.87 -1.97 -11.21
C ALA A 482 29.22 -0.46 -11.18
N PRO A 483 29.84 0.03 -10.10
CA PRO A 483 30.46 1.34 -10.10
C PRO A 483 31.50 1.44 -11.22
N LYS A 484 31.65 2.61 -11.84
CA LYS A 484 32.73 2.81 -12.81
C LYS A 484 34.09 2.74 -12.08
N PRO A 485 35.18 2.30 -12.73
CA PRO A 485 36.50 2.18 -12.08
C PRO A 485 36.96 3.43 -11.31
N HIS A 486 36.76 4.64 -11.86
CA HIS A 486 37.11 5.90 -11.17
C HIS A 486 36.25 6.18 -9.92
N GLN A 487 35.05 5.60 -9.82
CA GLN A 487 34.24 5.67 -8.60
C GLN A 487 34.76 4.72 -7.52
N LEU A 488 35.54 3.72 -7.92
CA LEU A 488 36.24 2.81 -7.00
C LEU A 488 37.56 3.42 -6.51
N GLU A 489 38.23 4.23 -7.33
CA GLU A 489 39.44 4.99 -6.94
C GLU A 489 39.21 5.96 -5.77
N SER A 490 37.96 6.37 -5.54
CA SER A 490 37.56 7.25 -4.43
C SER A 490 37.08 6.48 -3.20
N ILE A 491 37.07 5.15 -3.23
CA ILE A 491 36.81 4.33 -2.05
C ILE A 491 38.05 4.42 -1.13
N PRO A 492 37.87 4.53 0.20
CA PRO A 492 38.98 4.54 1.14
C PRO A 492 39.91 3.33 0.94
N GLU A 493 41.21 3.47 1.20
CA GLU A 493 42.21 2.38 1.06
C GLU A 493 41.86 1.10 1.86
N GLY A 494 40.94 1.19 2.82
CA GLY A 494 40.41 0.06 3.59
C GLY A 494 39.18 -0.64 3.01
N GLY A 495 38.69 -0.23 1.83
CA GLY A 495 37.45 -0.71 1.24
C GLY A 495 36.18 -0.17 1.91
N ILE A 496 35.01 -0.51 1.36
CA ILE A 496 33.71 -0.16 1.93
C ILE A 496 33.48 -1.01 3.18
N PRO A 497 33.14 -0.44 4.36
CA PRO A 497 32.94 -1.16 5.61
C PRO A 497 31.57 -1.86 5.68
N LEU A 498 31.10 -2.41 4.56
CA LEU A 498 29.81 -3.07 4.46
C LEU A 498 29.80 -4.34 5.32
N LYS A 499 28.86 -4.44 6.25
CA LYS A 499 28.63 -5.59 7.15
C LYS A 499 27.51 -6.48 6.64
N GLU A 500 26.43 -5.89 6.15
CA GLU A 500 25.24 -6.61 5.70
C GLU A 500 24.80 -6.17 4.30
N LEU A 501 24.59 -7.15 3.41
CA LEU A 501 23.97 -6.96 2.10
C LEU A 501 22.67 -7.77 2.04
N LYS A 502 21.52 -7.10 1.91
CA LYS A 502 20.23 -7.77 1.72
C LYS A 502 19.74 -7.57 0.28
N LEU A 503 19.41 -8.66 -0.39
CA LEU A 503 18.86 -8.67 -1.74
C LEU A 503 17.45 -9.26 -1.68
N THR A 504 16.44 -8.50 -2.09
CA THR A 504 15.03 -8.92 -2.06
C THR A 504 14.39 -8.75 -3.44
N LYS A 505 13.72 -9.79 -3.96
CA LYS A 505 13.03 -9.72 -5.27
C LYS A 505 13.91 -9.23 -6.43
N CYS A 506 15.21 -9.56 -6.45
CA CYS A 506 16.14 -9.14 -7.52
C CYS A 506 16.26 -10.11 -8.70
N GLU A 507 15.16 -10.74 -9.10
CA GLU A 507 15.09 -11.76 -10.16
C GLU A 507 15.66 -11.31 -11.51
N SER A 508 15.52 -10.01 -11.81
CA SER A 508 15.99 -9.42 -13.07
C SER A 508 17.49 -9.12 -13.09
N MET A 509 18.22 -9.29 -11.98
CA MET A 509 19.66 -9.07 -11.93
C MET A 509 20.43 -10.21 -12.61
N LYS A 510 20.36 -10.26 -13.94
CA LYS A 510 21.12 -11.24 -14.74
C LYS A 510 22.61 -10.93 -14.76
N ASN A 511 22.98 -9.67 -14.51
CA ASN A 511 24.36 -9.23 -14.54
C ASN A 511 24.97 -9.19 -13.13
N LEU A 512 25.72 -10.21 -12.76
CA LEU A 512 26.37 -10.30 -11.44
C LEU A 512 27.72 -9.59 -11.37
N THR A 513 28.12 -8.88 -12.43
CA THR A 513 29.38 -8.09 -12.41
C THR A 513 29.38 -7.03 -11.33
N TRP A 514 28.22 -6.48 -10.96
CA TRP A 514 28.13 -5.51 -9.88
C TRP A 514 28.44 -6.13 -8.51
N LEU A 515 27.94 -7.34 -8.25
CA LEU A 515 28.24 -8.09 -7.00
C LEU A 515 29.71 -8.43 -6.92
N ARG A 516 30.31 -8.85 -8.04
CA ARG A 516 31.74 -9.07 -8.13
C ARG A 516 32.52 -7.80 -7.80
N SER A 517 32.25 -6.70 -8.50
CA SER A 517 32.95 -5.42 -8.25
C SER A 517 32.74 -4.92 -6.83
N LEU A 518 31.54 -5.09 -6.27
CA LEU A 518 31.27 -4.75 -4.88
C LEU A 518 32.11 -5.62 -3.93
N SER A 519 32.16 -6.94 -4.13
CA SER A 519 32.97 -7.85 -3.32
C SER A 519 34.48 -7.54 -3.36
N GLU A 520 34.98 -7.08 -4.52
CA GLU A 520 36.37 -6.67 -4.71
C GLU A 520 36.71 -5.37 -3.96
N CYS A 521 35.72 -4.50 -3.73
CA CYS A 521 35.90 -3.19 -3.07
C CYS A 521 35.48 -3.17 -1.61
N MET A 522 34.89 -4.26 -1.11
CA MET A 522 34.46 -4.38 0.27
C MET A 522 35.61 -4.77 1.20
N ASN A 523 35.54 -4.29 2.43
CA ASN A 523 36.38 -4.82 3.49
C ASN A 523 35.87 -6.20 3.93
N GLN A 524 36.47 -7.24 3.36
CA GLN A 524 36.11 -8.64 3.63
C GLN A 524 36.22 -9.04 5.12
N ARG A 525 36.98 -8.29 5.92
CA ARG A 525 37.12 -8.54 7.37
C ARG A 525 35.92 -8.05 8.17
N THR A 526 35.27 -6.96 7.74
CA THR A 526 34.10 -6.40 8.42
C THR A 526 32.79 -6.98 7.89
N PHE A 527 32.81 -7.60 6.71
CA PHE A 527 31.63 -8.19 6.12
C PHE A 527 31.11 -9.37 6.96
N GLU A 528 29.84 -9.33 7.37
CA GLU A 528 29.23 -10.32 8.26
C GLU A 528 28.36 -11.30 7.48
N LYS A 529 27.42 -10.80 6.65
CA LYS A 529 26.46 -11.66 5.94
C LYS A 529 25.87 -11.01 4.68
N ILE A 530 25.44 -11.85 3.75
CA ILE A 530 24.53 -11.55 2.66
C ILE A 530 23.22 -12.32 2.86
N ILE A 531 22.10 -11.61 2.84
CA ILE A 531 20.76 -12.20 2.92
C ILE A 531 20.15 -12.14 1.51
N VAL A 532 19.76 -13.29 0.98
CA VAL A 532 19.08 -13.39 -0.31
C VAL A 532 17.66 -13.89 -0.06
N ASP A 533 16.68 -13.03 -0.40
CA ASP A 533 15.25 -13.24 -0.12
C ASP A 533 14.46 -13.19 -1.45
N GLY A 534 13.65 -14.23 -1.69
CA GLY A 534 12.81 -14.36 -2.88
C GLY A 534 13.40 -15.16 -4.04
N ASP A 535 12.76 -15.05 -5.21
CA ASP A 535 12.98 -15.91 -6.39
C ASP A 535 14.34 -15.75 -7.08
N LEU A 536 15.25 -14.96 -6.52
CA LEU A 536 16.68 -14.95 -6.90
C LEU A 536 17.30 -16.36 -6.91
N LEU A 537 16.81 -17.23 -6.02
CA LEU A 537 17.20 -18.63 -5.89
C LEU A 537 16.86 -19.49 -7.12
N CYS A 538 15.96 -19.03 -8.00
CA CYS A 538 15.45 -19.84 -9.11
C CYS A 538 16.48 -20.04 -10.24
N SER A 539 17.58 -19.28 -10.26
CA SER A 539 18.66 -19.51 -11.22
C SER A 539 19.91 -20.07 -10.54
N ARG A 540 20.20 -21.35 -10.80
CA ARG A 540 21.41 -22.05 -10.33
C ARG A 540 22.70 -21.24 -10.58
N GLY A 541 22.78 -20.53 -11.71
CA GLY A 541 23.93 -19.69 -12.05
C GLY A 541 24.14 -18.49 -11.11
N THR A 542 23.09 -17.97 -10.48
CA THR A 542 23.20 -16.85 -9.53
C THR A 542 23.75 -17.32 -8.19
N VAL A 543 23.26 -18.45 -7.68
CA VAL A 543 23.79 -19.10 -6.48
C VAL A 543 25.28 -19.41 -6.67
N GLU A 544 25.64 -20.15 -7.74
CA GLU A 544 27.04 -20.50 -8.03
C GLU A 544 27.97 -19.28 -8.18
N SER A 545 27.42 -18.12 -8.58
CA SER A 545 28.20 -16.89 -8.70
C SER A 545 28.34 -16.18 -7.35
N LEU A 546 27.31 -16.17 -6.51
CA LEU A 546 27.40 -15.62 -5.15
C LEU A 546 28.42 -16.39 -4.31
N GLU A 547 28.43 -17.72 -4.41
CA GLU A 547 29.41 -18.58 -3.73
C GLU A 547 30.86 -18.34 -4.21
N LYS A 548 31.04 -17.80 -5.41
CA LYS A 548 32.37 -17.39 -5.93
C LYS A 548 32.83 -16.04 -5.38
N PHE A 549 31.89 -15.16 -5.01
CA PHE A 549 32.21 -13.79 -4.58
C PHE A 549 32.22 -13.63 -3.06
N PHE A 550 31.46 -14.46 -2.34
CA PHE A 550 31.28 -14.38 -0.90
C PHE A 550 31.54 -15.74 -0.23
N PRO A 551 32.12 -15.77 0.98
CA PRO A 551 32.26 -17.01 1.74
C PRO A 551 30.90 -17.65 2.02
N LEU A 552 30.79 -18.97 1.81
CA LEU A 552 29.54 -19.73 1.95
C LEU A 552 28.87 -19.53 3.31
N GLU A 553 29.66 -19.49 4.38
CA GLU A 553 29.19 -19.31 5.76
C GLU A 553 28.54 -17.94 6.02
N LYS A 554 28.73 -16.99 5.11
CA LYS A 554 28.14 -15.64 5.19
C LYS A 554 26.87 -15.52 4.35
N ILE A 555 26.46 -16.54 3.61
CA ILE A 555 25.27 -16.49 2.76
C ILE A 555 24.06 -17.08 3.49
N ASP A 556 23.08 -16.22 3.80
CA ASP A 556 21.79 -16.58 4.38
C ASP A 556 20.73 -16.58 3.27
N TYR A 557 20.38 -17.78 2.79
CA TYR A 557 19.29 -17.97 1.83
C TYR A 557 17.98 -18.10 2.59
N ARG A 558 17.07 -17.15 2.37
CA ARG A 558 15.72 -17.19 2.91
C ARG A 558 14.77 -17.54 1.77
N GLU A 559 14.14 -18.71 1.87
CA GLU A 559 12.96 -18.96 1.06
C GLU A 559 11.92 -17.90 1.42
N SER A 560 11.39 -17.23 0.41
CA SER A 560 10.32 -16.26 0.65
C SER A 560 9.16 -16.97 1.33
N GLU A 561 8.71 -16.43 2.45
CA GLU A 561 7.51 -16.88 3.16
C GLU A 561 6.23 -16.76 2.29
N LEU A 562 6.31 -16.26 1.05
CA LEU A 562 5.23 -16.22 0.06
C LEU A 562 4.64 -17.59 -0.32
N LYS A 563 5.18 -18.71 0.19
CA LYS A 563 4.50 -20.01 0.12
C LYS A 563 3.30 -20.16 1.08
N MET A 564 3.03 -19.20 1.97
CA MET A 564 1.95 -19.28 2.97
C MET A 564 0.69 -18.43 2.66
N ASP A 565 0.62 -17.71 1.54
CA ASP A 565 -0.60 -16.96 1.15
C ASP A 565 -1.59 -17.79 0.30
N LEU A 566 -1.24 -19.03 -0.03
CA LEU A 566 -2.21 -20.00 -0.58
C LEU A 566 -3.34 -20.32 0.43
N ASP A 567 -3.06 -20.22 1.73
CA ASP A 567 -4.06 -20.44 2.79
C ASP A 567 -5.06 -19.27 2.94
N LEU A 568 -4.67 -18.04 2.55
CA LEU A 568 -5.57 -16.87 2.54
C LEU A 568 -6.45 -16.82 1.30
N LEU A 569 -5.95 -17.29 0.15
CA LEU A 569 -6.77 -17.58 -1.03
C LEU A 569 -7.83 -18.63 -0.71
N ASP A 570 -7.52 -19.62 0.11
CA ASP A 570 -8.48 -20.61 0.61
C ASP A 570 -9.56 -19.99 1.53
N ASP A 571 -9.22 -18.97 2.32
CA ASP A 571 -10.19 -18.25 3.19
C ASP A 571 -11.03 -17.22 2.41
N GLU A 572 -10.52 -16.60 1.35
CA GLU A 572 -11.28 -15.74 0.43
C GLU A 572 -12.26 -16.57 -0.42
N VAL A 573 -11.84 -17.76 -0.87
CA VAL A 573 -12.69 -18.77 -1.53
C VAL A 573 -13.76 -19.31 -0.56
N ARG A 574 -13.46 -19.46 0.73
CA ARG A 574 -14.47 -19.79 1.77
C ARG A 574 -15.45 -18.66 2.06
N ARG A 575 -15.04 -17.39 1.98
CA ARG A 575 -15.96 -16.25 2.18
C ARG A 575 -16.88 -16.02 0.98
N THR A 576 -16.42 -16.32 -0.23
CA THR A 576 -17.22 -16.20 -1.45
C THR A 576 -18.16 -17.38 -1.68
N THR A 577 -17.98 -18.49 -0.95
CA THR A 577 -18.87 -19.67 -1.01
C THR A 577 -20.01 -19.68 0.02
N ASP A 578 -20.10 -18.66 0.88
CA ASP A 578 -21.18 -18.46 1.88
C ASP A 578 -22.19 -17.34 1.48
N ILE A 579 -22.27 -16.99 0.19
CA ILE A 579 -23.39 -16.25 -0.43
C ILE A 579 -24.06 -17.19 -1.44
#